data_AF-A0A2G2WPH2-F1
#
_entry.id   AF-A0A2G2WPH2-F1
#
_cell.length_a   1.000
_cell.length_b   1.000
_cell.length_c   1.000
_cell.angle_alpha   90.00
_cell.angle_beta   90.00
_cell.angle_gamma   90.00
#
_symmetry.space_group_name_H-M   'P 1'
#
loop_
_entity.id
_entity.type
_entity.pdbx_description
1 polymer ?
#
loop_
_entity_poly.entity_id
_entity_poly.type
_entity_poly.pdbx_seq_one_letter_code
_entity_poly.pdbx_strand_id
1 'polypeptide(L)'
;MAEKACVKRLQKEYRALCKEPVSHIVARPSPNDILEWHYVLEGSDGTPFAGGYYYGKIKFPPEYPFKPPGISMTTPNGRFMTQKKICLSMSDFHPESWNPMWSVSSILTGLLSFMMDNSPTTGSVSTTVAEKEKLAKASLAFNCKNPTFRKLFPEYVEKYEQQQLQSQPVPEQASSMPAGAETSRPLLEEHGNSTKDEVNRLKPLKDVKNQQRKSCPTWLLLLLVSIFGVVMALPLLQL
;
A
#
# COMPACT_ATOMS: atom_id res chain seq x y z
N MET A 1 -21.19 27.85 -4.72
CA MET A 1 -21.00 27.19 -6.02
C MET A 1 -19.55 27.43 -6.44
N ALA A 2 -18.86 26.45 -7.04
CA ALA A 2 -17.47 26.61 -7.48
C ALA A 2 -17.31 27.73 -8.51
N GLU A 3 -16.21 28.48 -8.47
CA GLU A 3 -15.92 29.47 -9.51
C GLU A 3 -15.58 28.78 -10.84
N LYS A 4 -15.94 29.38 -11.98
CA LYS A 4 -15.67 28.81 -13.32
C LYS A 4 -14.17 28.55 -13.54
N ALA A 5 -13.30 29.42 -13.02
CA ALA A 5 -11.85 29.26 -13.11
C ALA A 5 -11.36 28.05 -12.29
N CYS A 6 -11.88 27.87 -11.08
CA CYS A 6 -11.61 26.72 -10.23
C CYS A 6 -11.96 25.39 -10.92
N VAL A 7 -13.18 25.31 -11.47
CA VAL A 7 -13.63 24.11 -12.21
C VAL A 7 -12.69 23.80 -13.39
N LYS A 8 -12.35 24.82 -14.20
CA LYS A 8 -11.41 24.65 -15.33
C LYS A 8 -10.03 24.18 -14.87
N ARG A 9 -9.52 24.73 -13.76
CA ARG A 9 -8.23 24.33 -13.16
C ARG A 9 -8.26 22.86 -12.75
N LEU A 10 -9.24 22.44 -11.96
CA LEU A 10 -9.36 21.06 -11.47
C LEU A 10 -9.55 20.06 -12.62
N GLN A 11 -10.34 20.39 -13.65
CA GLN A 11 -10.45 19.54 -14.84
C GLN A 11 -9.12 19.40 -15.58
N LYS A 12 -8.32 20.48 -15.68
CA LYS A 12 -6.99 20.42 -16.30
C LYS A 12 -6.05 19.52 -15.50
N GLU A 13 -6.07 19.64 -14.17
CA GLU A 13 -5.24 18.81 -13.30
C GLU A 13 -5.63 17.33 -13.34
N TYR A 14 -6.93 17.01 -13.41
CA TYR A 14 -7.36 15.63 -13.54
C TYR A 14 -6.87 15.02 -14.85
N ARG A 15 -6.99 15.75 -15.97
CA ARG A 15 -6.44 15.31 -17.25
C ARG A 15 -4.92 15.13 -17.20
N ALA A 16 -4.21 16.01 -16.49
CA ALA A 16 -2.77 15.88 -16.32
C ALA A 16 -2.40 14.61 -15.53
N LEU A 17 -3.11 14.32 -14.44
CA LEU A 17 -2.93 13.08 -13.66
C LEU A 17 -3.24 11.81 -14.47
N CYS A 18 -4.27 11.83 -15.32
CA CYS A 18 -4.56 10.71 -16.21
C CYS A 18 -3.48 10.51 -17.28
N LYS A 19 -2.91 11.61 -17.80
CA LYS A 19 -1.86 11.56 -18.82
C LYS A 19 -0.52 11.13 -18.23
N GLU A 20 -0.19 11.63 -17.06
CA GLU A 20 1.08 11.42 -16.36
C GLU A 20 0.77 10.95 -14.92
N PRO A 21 0.48 9.65 -14.73
CA PRO A 21 0.21 9.08 -13.41
C PRO A 21 1.41 9.20 -12.48
N VAL A 22 1.15 9.41 -11.20
CA VAL A 22 2.20 9.47 -10.17
C VAL A 22 2.30 8.11 -9.50
N SER A 23 3.52 7.58 -9.38
CA SER A 23 3.74 6.29 -8.72
C SER A 23 3.18 6.30 -7.29
N HIS A 24 2.56 5.19 -6.88
CA HIS A 24 1.96 4.99 -5.55
C HIS A 24 0.79 5.92 -5.21
N ILE A 25 0.25 6.65 -6.20
CA ILE A 25 -0.83 7.62 -5.98
C ILE A 25 -1.88 7.47 -7.07
N VAL A 26 -3.12 7.22 -6.66
CA VAL A 26 -4.29 7.26 -7.55
C VAL A 26 -5.28 8.28 -7.00
N ALA A 27 -5.74 9.22 -7.82
CA ALA A 27 -6.70 10.23 -7.40
C ALA A 27 -7.76 10.48 -8.47
N ARG A 28 -9.01 10.67 -8.03
CA ARG A 28 -10.18 10.85 -8.90
C ARG A 28 -11.16 11.86 -8.29
N PRO A 29 -11.72 12.79 -9.08
CA PRO A 29 -12.79 13.66 -8.62
C PRO A 29 -14.05 12.85 -8.32
N SER A 30 -14.86 13.32 -7.36
CA SER A 30 -16.20 12.79 -7.16
C SER A 30 -17.06 13.08 -8.40
N PRO A 31 -17.88 12.12 -8.86
CA PRO A 31 -18.75 12.32 -10.02
C PRO A 31 -19.82 13.39 -9.78
N ASN A 32 -20.11 13.69 -8.52
CA ASN A 32 -21.18 14.62 -8.12
C ASN A 32 -20.65 16.00 -7.71
N ASP A 33 -19.36 16.12 -7.37
CA ASP A 33 -18.76 17.37 -6.90
C ASP A 33 -17.28 17.42 -7.26
N ILE A 34 -16.92 18.25 -8.23
CA ILE A 34 -15.52 18.42 -8.66
C ILE A 34 -14.64 19.02 -7.55
N LEU A 35 -15.22 19.69 -6.55
CA LEU A 35 -14.48 20.22 -5.40
C LEU A 35 -14.17 19.14 -4.36
N GLU A 36 -14.67 17.92 -4.53
CA GLU A 36 -14.31 16.78 -3.69
C GLU A 36 -13.55 15.75 -4.53
N TRP A 37 -12.31 15.50 -4.16
CA TRP A 37 -11.52 14.44 -4.76
C TRP A 37 -11.24 13.35 -3.75
N HIS A 38 -11.08 12.16 -4.27
CA HIS A 38 -10.77 10.95 -3.54
C HIS A 38 -9.40 10.48 -3.99
N TYR A 39 -8.59 9.99 -3.07
CA TYR A 39 -7.26 9.47 -3.39
C TYR A 39 -6.97 8.18 -2.65
N VAL A 40 -6.04 7.40 -3.19
CA VAL A 40 -5.40 6.26 -2.55
C VAL A 40 -3.90 6.47 -2.62
N LEU A 41 -3.24 6.39 -1.45
CA LEU A 41 -1.79 6.32 -1.35
C LEU A 41 -1.38 4.88 -1.09
N GLU A 42 -0.39 4.39 -1.82
CA GLU A 42 0.22 3.08 -1.56
C GLU A 42 1.43 3.28 -0.66
N GLY A 43 1.52 2.50 0.42
CA GLY A 43 2.63 2.61 1.34
C GLY A 43 3.93 2.12 0.71
N SER A 44 4.99 2.92 0.83
CA SER A 44 6.29 2.66 0.25
C SER A 44 7.01 1.48 0.92
N ASP A 45 7.78 0.74 0.14
CA ASP A 45 8.63 -0.35 0.62
C ASP A 45 9.64 0.15 1.67
N GLY A 46 9.95 -0.72 2.65
CA GLY A 46 10.88 -0.39 3.74
C GLY A 46 10.30 0.55 4.80
N THR A 47 9.01 0.91 4.71
CA THR A 47 8.32 1.71 5.73
C THR A 47 7.30 0.85 6.50
N PRO A 48 6.87 1.27 7.71
CA PRO A 48 5.78 0.59 8.44
C PRO A 48 4.43 0.56 7.69
N PHE A 49 4.34 1.30 6.58
CA PHE A 49 3.14 1.45 5.77
C PHE A 49 3.13 0.51 4.55
N ALA A 50 4.25 -0.18 4.28
CA ALA A 50 4.42 -1.04 3.11
C ALA A 50 3.27 -2.04 2.95
N GLY A 51 2.76 -2.17 1.72
CA GLY A 51 1.63 -3.04 1.39
C GLY A 51 0.26 -2.51 1.82
N GLY A 52 0.18 -1.36 2.48
CA GLY A 52 -1.06 -0.68 2.83
C GLY A 52 -1.60 0.23 1.72
N TYR A 53 -2.93 0.42 1.71
CA TYR A 53 -3.67 1.28 0.77
C TYR A 53 -4.47 2.31 1.55
N TYR A 54 -4.09 3.57 1.46
CA TYR A 54 -4.59 4.63 2.33
C TYR A 54 -5.51 5.56 1.55
N TYR A 55 -6.81 5.28 1.68
CA TYR A 55 -7.88 6.05 1.06
C TYR A 55 -8.20 7.30 1.89
N GLY A 56 -8.31 8.43 1.20
CA GLY A 56 -8.67 9.71 1.79
C GLY A 56 -9.34 10.66 0.80
N LYS A 57 -9.52 11.90 1.22
CA LYS A 57 -10.22 12.93 0.46
C LYS A 57 -9.49 14.27 0.47
N ILE A 58 -9.59 14.98 -0.64
CA ILE A 58 -9.24 16.40 -0.76
C ILE A 58 -10.53 17.19 -0.95
N LYS A 59 -10.72 18.24 -0.16
CA LYS A 59 -11.83 19.18 -0.33
C LYS A 59 -11.28 20.54 -0.75
N PHE A 60 -11.57 20.94 -1.97
CA PHE A 60 -11.15 22.22 -2.53
C PHE A 60 -12.14 23.33 -2.13
N PRO A 61 -11.65 24.53 -1.76
CA PRO A 61 -12.50 25.70 -1.67
C PRO A 61 -12.94 26.16 -3.07
N PRO A 62 -14.08 26.87 -3.19
CA PRO A 62 -14.52 27.48 -4.45
C PRO A 62 -13.48 28.38 -5.13
N GLU A 63 -12.57 28.96 -4.35
CA GLU A 63 -11.50 29.87 -4.79
C GLU A 63 -10.19 29.17 -5.15
N TYR A 64 -10.14 27.83 -5.16
CA TYR A 64 -8.96 27.10 -5.63
C TYR A 64 -8.62 27.49 -7.09
N PRO A 65 -7.35 27.74 -7.45
CA PRO A 65 -6.13 27.46 -6.69
C PRO A 65 -5.62 28.63 -5.84
N PHE A 66 -6.37 29.72 -5.65
CA PHE A 66 -5.91 30.85 -4.84
C PHE A 66 -5.99 30.59 -3.33
N LYS A 67 -6.84 29.64 -2.92
CA LYS A 67 -6.87 29.10 -1.55
C LYS A 67 -6.48 27.62 -1.53
N PRO A 68 -5.76 27.16 -0.49
CA PRO A 68 -5.38 25.76 -0.31
C PRO A 68 -6.59 24.84 -0.07
N PRO A 69 -6.49 23.53 -0.42
CA PRO A 69 -7.50 22.55 -0.06
C PRO A 69 -7.33 22.03 1.38
N GLY A 70 -8.41 21.45 1.90
CA GLY A 70 -8.38 20.60 3.10
C GLY A 70 -8.12 19.14 2.72
N ILE A 71 -7.30 18.44 3.49
CA ILE A 71 -6.90 17.04 3.23
C ILE A 71 -7.26 16.19 4.44
N SER A 72 -7.81 15.00 4.23
CA SER A 72 -8.18 14.08 5.32
C SER A 72 -8.02 12.61 4.92
N MET A 73 -7.65 11.77 5.89
CA MET A 73 -7.51 10.32 5.69
C MET A 73 -8.76 9.58 6.16
N THR A 74 -9.28 8.64 5.37
CA THR A 74 -10.40 7.77 5.79
C THR A 74 -9.89 6.45 6.35
N THR A 75 -8.89 5.84 5.72
CA THR A 75 -8.33 4.55 6.17
C THR A 75 -7.57 4.71 7.49
N PRO A 76 -7.85 3.87 8.51
CA PRO A 76 -7.01 3.77 9.70
C PRO A 76 -5.56 3.40 9.34
N ASN A 77 -4.60 4.17 9.84
CA ASN A 77 -3.22 4.11 9.35
C ASN A 77 -2.14 4.29 10.44
N GLY A 78 -2.52 4.68 11.67
CA GLY A 78 -1.57 4.87 12.79
C GLY A 78 -0.66 6.11 12.66
N ARG A 79 -0.88 6.97 11.66
CA ARG A 79 -0.14 8.23 11.45
C ARG A 79 -1.03 9.46 11.53
N PHE A 80 -2.21 9.41 10.94
CA PHE A 80 -3.20 10.48 10.93
C PHE A 80 -4.53 10.01 11.52
N MET A 81 -5.18 10.87 12.28
CA MET A 81 -6.53 10.66 12.78
C MET A 81 -7.51 10.65 11.62
N THR A 82 -8.37 9.62 11.58
CA THR A 82 -9.32 9.44 10.49
C THR A 82 -10.37 10.55 10.47
N GLN A 83 -10.77 11.00 9.29
CA GLN A 83 -11.77 12.05 9.05
C GLN A 83 -11.44 13.40 9.71
N LYS A 84 -10.20 13.63 10.11
CA LYS A 84 -9.72 14.93 10.56
C LYS A 84 -8.85 15.56 9.49
N LYS A 85 -8.84 16.89 9.45
CA LYS A 85 -7.96 17.63 8.56
C LYS A 85 -6.51 17.43 9.01
N ILE A 86 -5.63 17.20 8.04
CA ILE A 86 -4.19 17.05 8.24
C ILE A 86 -3.53 18.38 7.92
N CYS A 87 -2.75 18.89 8.87
CA CYS A 87 -1.99 20.11 8.65
C CYS A 87 -0.68 19.81 7.91
N LEU A 88 -0.54 20.42 6.73
CA LEU A 88 0.65 20.48 5.90
C LEU A 88 0.87 21.92 5.42
N SER A 89 2.07 22.27 5.01
CA SER A 89 2.37 23.57 4.38
C SER A 89 1.51 23.87 3.14
N MET A 90 1.00 22.81 2.50
CA MET A 90 0.13 22.82 1.32
C MET A 90 -1.36 22.62 1.65
N SER A 91 -1.75 22.77 2.91
CA SER A 91 -3.14 22.64 3.39
C SER A 91 -3.71 23.96 3.88
N ASP A 92 -5.02 23.98 4.13
CA ASP A 92 -5.77 25.16 4.60
C ASP A 92 -5.43 25.66 6.00
N PHE A 93 -4.50 25.01 6.70
CA PHE A 93 -3.92 25.51 7.95
C PHE A 93 -2.90 26.64 7.75
N HIS A 94 -2.27 26.71 6.58
CA HIS A 94 -1.16 27.64 6.28
C HIS A 94 -1.42 28.46 5.00
N PRO A 95 -2.46 29.29 4.95
CA PRO A 95 -2.79 30.09 3.77
C PRO A 95 -1.64 31.03 3.34
N GLU A 96 -0.77 31.43 4.26
CA GLU A 96 0.41 32.26 4.02
C GLU A 96 1.54 31.51 3.28
N SER A 97 1.60 30.19 3.43
CA SER A 97 2.61 29.33 2.80
C SER A 97 2.12 28.69 1.51
N TRP A 98 0.85 28.92 1.15
CA TRP A 98 0.21 28.31 0.01
C TRP A 98 0.74 28.88 -1.31
N ASN A 99 1.10 27.98 -2.24
CA ASN A 99 1.49 28.33 -3.60
C ASN A 99 0.42 27.86 -4.60
N PRO A 100 -0.31 28.78 -5.29
CA PRO A 100 -1.30 28.43 -6.32
C PRO A 100 -0.79 27.62 -7.52
N MET A 101 0.54 27.51 -7.65
CA MET A 101 1.18 26.66 -8.67
C MET A 101 1.23 25.19 -8.27
N TRP A 102 1.01 24.84 -7.00
CA TRP A 102 0.93 23.44 -6.60
C TRP A 102 -0.28 22.75 -7.22
N SER A 103 0.00 21.67 -7.93
CA SER A 103 -1.00 20.78 -8.52
C SER A 103 -1.45 19.72 -7.51
N VAL A 104 -2.60 19.09 -7.74
CA VAL A 104 -3.05 17.91 -6.99
C VAL A 104 -1.99 16.82 -6.96
N SER A 105 -1.27 16.58 -8.06
CA SER A 105 -0.14 15.66 -8.10
C SER A 105 0.91 16.02 -7.05
N SER A 106 1.39 17.27 -7.06
CA SER A 106 2.39 17.76 -6.11
C SER A 106 1.90 17.70 -4.66
N ILE A 107 0.61 17.99 -4.44
CA ILE A 107 0.00 17.94 -3.11
C ILE A 107 0.01 16.51 -2.57
N LEU A 108 -0.44 15.54 -3.38
CA LEU A 108 -0.50 14.14 -2.96
C LEU A 108 0.90 13.54 -2.82
N THR A 109 1.86 13.93 -3.66
CA THR A 109 3.28 13.54 -3.49
C THR A 109 3.83 14.07 -2.17
N GLY A 110 3.54 15.32 -1.81
CA GLY A 110 3.93 15.89 -0.53
C GLY A 110 3.28 15.16 0.65
N LEU A 111 1.99 14.84 0.56
CA LEU A 111 1.28 14.06 1.58
C LEU A 111 1.87 12.66 1.74
N LEU A 112 2.16 11.96 0.65
CA LEU A 112 2.81 10.63 0.70
C LEU A 112 4.17 10.71 1.37
N SER A 113 5.00 11.69 0.99
CA SER A 113 6.29 11.91 1.63
C SER A 113 6.14 12.17 3.13
N PHE A 114 5.18 13.00 3.52
CA PHE A 114 4.95 13.34 4.93
C PHE A 114 4.36 12.18 5.75
N MET A 115 3.63 11.27 5.08
CA MET A 115 3.13 10.05 5.70
C MET A 115 4.28 9.12 6.13
N MET A 116 5.37 9.09 5.37
CA MET A 116 6.56 8.25 5.67
C MET A 116 7.45 8.84 6.76
N ASP A 117 7.28 10.12 7.09
CA ASP A 117 7.96 10.79 8.19
C ASP A 117 7.24 10.59 9.54
N ASN A 118 7.93 10.87 10.64
CA ASN A 118 7.43 10.82 12.01
C ASN A 118 7.16 12.22 12.62
N SER A 119 7.42 13.32 11.91
CA SER A 119 7.20 14.68 12.43
C SER A 119 5.77 14.90 12.91
N PRO A 120 5.54 15.43 14.12
CA PRO A 120 4.19 15.69 14.60
C PRO A 120 3.52 16.82 13.79
N THR A 121 2.21 16.70 13.55
CA THR A 121 1.39 17.76 12.97
C THR A 121 -0.04 17.71 13.51
N THR A 122 -0.81 18.77 13.30
CA THR A 122 -2.25 18.75 13.61
C THR A 122 -2.93 17.65 12.80
N GLY A 123 -3.69 16.81 13.49
CA GLY A 123 -4.32 15.62 12.93
C GLY A 123 -3.44 14.38 12.92
N SER A 124 -2.19 14.43 13.41
CA SER A 124 -1.36 13.23 13.60
C SER A 124 -1.76 12.45 14.86
N VAL A 125 -1.41 11.16 14.86
CA VAL A 125 -1.46 10.27 16.04
C VAL A 125 -0.11 9.57 16.20
N SER A 126 0.19 9.13 17.42
CA SER A 126 1.39 8.35 17.71
C SER A 126 1.00 6.91 18.04
N THR A 127 1.45 5.96 17.22
CA THR A 127 1.27 4.52 17.43
C THR A 127 2.58 3.79 17.20
N THR A 128 2.64 2.53 17.65
CA THR A 128 3.80 1.66 17.42
C THR A 128 3.91 1.28 15.94
N VAL A 129 5.13 0.88 15.53
CA VAL A 129 5.39 0.32 14.18
C VAL A 129 4.51 -0.91 13.94
N ALA A 130 4.42 -1.81 14.92
CA ALA A 130 3.60 -3.01 14.82
C ALA A 130 2.11 -2.69 14.56
N GLU A 131 1.58 -1.63 15.19
CA GLU A 131 0.19 -1.23 14.92
C GLU A 131 0.04 -0.65 13.50
N LYS A 132 1.00 0.14 13.01
CA LYS A 132 0.98 0.65 11.62
C LYS A 132 1.00 -0.50 10.60
N GLU A 133 1.87 -1.49 10.79
CA GLU A 133 1.97 -2.67 9.92
C GLU A 133 0.70 -3.52 9.94
N LYS A 134 0.09 -3.69 11.12
CA LYS A 134 -1.21 -4.36 11.26
C LYS A 134 -2.31 -3.61 10.51
N LEU A 135 -2.36 -2.28 10.64
CA LEU A 135 -3.31 -1.44 9.92
C LEU A 135 -3.06 -1.45 8.40
N ALA A 136 -1.79 -1.50 7.97
CA ALA A 136 -1.43 -1.63 6.56
C ALA A 136 -2.03 -2.92 5.97
N LYS A 137 -1.86 -4.07 6.64
CA LYS A 137 -2.45 -5.36 6.21
C LYS A 137 -3.98 -5.33 6.15
N ALA A 138 -4.63 -4.63 7.08
CA ALA A 138 -6.10 -4.54 7.14
C ALA A 138 -6.70 -3.48 6.20
N SER A 139 -5.88 -2.57 5.67
CA SER A 139 -6.31 -1.37 4.95
C SER A 139 -7.20 -1.64 3.74
N LEU A 140 -6.82 -2.61 2.90
CA LEU A 140 -7.53 -2.91 1.66
C LEU A 140 -8.92 -3.50 1.93
N ALA A 141 -9.00 -4.45 2.88
CA ALA A 141 -10.26 -5.03 3.34
C ALA A 141 -11.17 -3.97 3.97
N PHE A 142 -10.61 -3.02 4.73
CA PHE A 142 -11.36 -1.89 5.28
C PHE A 142 -11.93 -1.01 4.15
N ASN A 143 -11.12 -0.64 3.17
CA ASN A 143 -11.53 0.22 2.07
C ASN A 143 -12.62 -0.41 1.19
N CYS A 144 -12.53 -1.73 0.95
CA CYS A 144 -13.51 -2.46 0.13
C CYS A 144 -14.93 -2.48 0.71
N LYS A 145 -15.12 -2.11 1.99
CA LYS A 145 -16.43 -1.92 2.63
C LYS A 145 -17.08 -0.59 2.27
N ASN A 146 -16.32 0.38 1.77
CA ASN A 146 -16.81 1.71 1.44
C ASN A 146 -17.37 1.75 0.01
N PRO A 147 -18.66 2.07 -0.20
CA PRO A 147 -19.27 2.08 -1.54
C PRO A 147 -18.61 3.07 -2.52
N THR A 148 -18.20 4.24 -2.01
CA THR A 148 -17.50 5.25 -2.82
C THR A 148 -16.14 4.74 -3.25
N PHE A 149 -15.38 4.09 -2.37
CA PHE A 149 -14.11 3.47 -2.71
C PHE A 149 -14.27 2.40 -3.78
N ARG A 150 -15.24 1.49 -3.63
CA ARG A 150 -15.52 0.44 -4.62
C ARG A 150 -15.83 1.00 -6.00
N LYS A 151 -16.64 2.07 -6.06
CA LYS A 151 -17.02 2.73 -7.31
C LYS A 151 -15.85 3.48 -7.93
N LEU A 152 -15.08 4.20 -7.11
CA LEU A 152 -14.02 5.06 -7.60
C LEU A 152 -12.72 4.33 -7.85
N PHE A 153 -12.43 3.19 -7.22
CA PHE A 153 -11.15 2.50 -7.38
C PHE A 153 -11.35 0.97 -7.51
N PRO A 154 -12.03 0.51 -8.58
CA PRO A 154 -12.32 -0.91 -8.79
C PRO A 154 -11.05 -1.77 -8.84
N GLU A 155 -9.92 -1.23 -9.33
CA GLU A 155 -8.65 -1.95 -9.41
C GLU A 155 -8.15 -2.47 -8.05
N TYR A 156 -8.46 -1.76 -6.96
CA TYR A 156 -8.11 -2.19 -5.61
C TYR A 156 -9.10 -3.22 -5.05
N VAL A 157 -10.35 -3.20 -5.48
CA VAL A 157 -11.34 -4.23 -5.14
C VAL A 157 -10.97 -5.55 -5.80
N GLU A 158 -10.64 -5.51 -7.10
CA GLU A 158 -10.16 -6.68 -7.85
C GLU A 158 -8.90 -7.26 -7.20
N LYS A 159 -7.95 -6.40 -6.81
CA LYS A 159 -6.74 -6.81 -6.08
C LYS A 159 -7.06 -7.52 -4.77
N TYR A 160 -8.03 -7.02 -4.00
CA TYR A 160 -8.46 -7.65 -2.76
C TYR A 160 -9.07 -9.03 -3.01
N GLU A 161 -9.95 -9.15 -3.99
CA GLU A 161 -10.61 -10.40 -4.37
C GLU A 161 -9.58 -11.46 -4.80
N GLN A 162 -8.58 -11.08 -5.60
CA GLN A 162 -7.47 -11.96 -5.97
C GLN A 162 -6.66 -12.45 -4.76
N GLN A 163 -6.38 -11.56 -3.80
CA GLN A 163 -5.69 -11.94 -2.56
C GLN A 163 -6.52 -12.94 -1.74
N GLN A 164 -7.84 -12.78 -1.69
CA GLN A 164 -8.72 -13.73 -0.99
C GLN A 164 -8.71 -15.11 -1.65
N LEU A 165 -8.77 -15.17 -2.98
CA LEU A 165 -8.75 -16.44 -3.73
C LEU A 165 -7.44 -17.20 -3.53
N GLN A 166 -6.30 -16.49 -3.51
CA GLN A 166 -4.99 -17.10 -3.27
C GLN A 166 -4.77 -17.56 -1.82
N SER A 167 -5.53 -17.00 -0.88
CA SER A 167 -5.46 -17.34 0.55
C SER A 167 -6.32 -18.53 0.94
N GLN A 168 -7.22 -19.00 0.06
CA GLN A 168 -8.03 -20.18 0.35
C GLN A 168 -7.18 -21.45 0.19
N PRO A 169 -7.22 -22.39 1.16
CA PRO A 169 -6.52 -23.66 1.03
C PRO A 169 -7.07 -24.41 -0.17
N VAL A 170 -6.19 -24.78 -1.10
CA VAL A 170 -6.52 -25.67 -2.22
C VAL A 170 -7.10 -26.96 -1.64
N PRO A 171 -8.28 -27.45 -2.09
CA PRO A 171 -8.77 -28.75 -1.68
C PRO A 171 -7.76 -29.80 -2.12
N GLU A 172 -7.05 -30.37 -1.15
CA GLU A 172 -6.21 -31.54 -1.35
C GLU A 172 -7.14 -32.65 -1.84
N GLN A 173 -7.01 -33.01 -3.13
CA GLN A 173 -7.70 -34.14 -3.70
C GLN A 173 -7.28 -35.38 -2.91
N ALA A 174 -8.19 -35.86 -2.07
CA ALA A 174 -8.05 -37.09 -1.33
C ALA A 174 -7.83 -38.25 -2.30
N SER A 175 -6.58 -38.66 -2.50
CA SER A 175 -6.25 -39.98 -3.00
C SER A 175 -6.51 -40.98 -1.88
N SER A 176 -7.64 -41.66 -1.99
CA SER A 176 -8.09 -42.69 -1.08
C SER A 176 -7.38 -44.03 -1.28
N MET A 177 -7.09 -44.69 -0.15
CA MET A 177 -6.97 -46.15 0.14
C MET A 177 -5.55 -46.75 0.32
N PRO A 178 -5.41 -47.83 1.12
CA PRO A 178 -5.94 -48.03 2.47
C PRO A 178 -4.90 -48.61 3.47
N ALA A 179 -5.40 -48.79 4.70
CA ALA A 179 -4.75 -49.22 5.94
C ALA A 179 -3.85 -50.47 5.89
N GLY A 180 -2.75 -50.40 6.66
CA GLY A 180 -1.95 -51.52 7.15
C GLY A 180 -1.62 -51.28 8.63
N ALA A 181 -1.88 -52.29 9.45
CA ALA A 181 -2.02 -52.24 10.90
C ALA A 181 -0.70 -52.37 11.70
N GLU A 182 -0.87 -52.32 13.03
CA GLU A 182 -0.02 -52.83 14.13
C GLU A 182 0.88 -51.79 14.85
N THR A 183 0.51 -51.32 16.05
CA THR A 183 0.67 -51.94 17.40
C THR A 183 2.17 -52.04 17.76
N SER A 184 2.75 -51.22 18.64
CA SER A 184 2.68 -51.36 20.11
C SER A 184 3.45 -50.22 20.81
N ARG A 185 2.89 -49.67 21.90
CA ARG A 185 3.64 -49.10 23.03
C ARG A 185 4.01 -50.23 24.01
N PRO A 186 5.01 -50.05 24.89
CA PRO A 186 4.66 -49.70 26.28
C PRO A 186 5.56 -48.61 26.89
N LEU A 187 5.33 -48.38 28.18
CA LEU A 187 5.44 -47.17 29.01
C LEU A 187 6.47 -47.39 30.15
N LEU A 188 6.77 -46.31 30.89
CA LEU A 188 7.44 -46.20 32.22
C LEU A 188 8.99 -46.05 32.19
N GLU A 189 9.54 -44.88 32.51
CA GLU A 189 9.75 -44.21 33.83
C GLU A 189 10.93 -44.77 34.63
N GLU A 190 11.92 -43.92 34.92
CA GLU A 190 12.59 -43.87 36.23
C GLU A 190 13.36 -42.56 36.42
N HIS A 191 13.27 -42.07 37.65
CA HIS A 191 13.79 -40.81 38.17
C HIS A 191 15.29 -40.90 38.47
N GLY A 192 16.00 -39.78 38.35
CA GLY A 192 17.36 -39.63 38.89
C GLY A 192 17.69 -38.16 39.11
N ASN A 193 17.54 -37.69 40.35
CA ASN A 193 17.89 -36.35 40.80
C ASN A 193 19.22 -36.40 41.58
N SER A 194 20.25 -35.62 41.20
CA SER A 194 21.24 -35.08 42.16
C SER A 194 22.21 -34.05 41.53
N THR A 195 22.02 -32.79 41.94
CA THR A 195 23.01 -31.80 42.45
C THR A 195 24.39 -31.54 41.80
N LYS A 196 24.60 -30.23 41.55
CA LYS A 196 25.74 -29.34 41.84
C LYS A 196 26.85 -29.11 40.79
N ASP A 197 26.93 -27.81 40.45
CA ASP A 197 28.11 -26.93 40.30
C ASP A 197 29.25 -27.34 39.35
N GLU A 198 29.44 -26.60 38.24
CA GLU A 198 30.73 -25.96 37.95
C GLU A 198 30.61 -24.83 36.90
N VAL A 199 31.36 -23.76 37.14
CA VAL A 199 31.46 -22.51 36.38
C VAL A 199 32.65 -22.56 35.40
N ASN A 200 32.50 -21.81 34.29
CA ASN A 200 33.53 -21.29 33.37
C ASN A 200 34.06 -22.21 32.24
N ARG A 201 33.81 -21.80 30.98
CA ARG A 201 34.81 -21.12 30.13
C ARG A 201 34.26 -20.87 28.71
N LEU A 202 34.38 -19.63 28.24
CA LEU A 202 34.03 -19.15 26.90
C LEU A 202 34.75 -19.90 25.76
N LYS A 203 34.05 -20.03 24.62
CA LYS A 203 34.64 -19.91 23.26
C LYS A 203 33.68 -19.16 22.32
N PRO A 204 34.18 -18.32 21.41
CA PRO A 204 33.37 -17.46 20.54
C PRO A 204 32.89 -18.24 19.31
N LEU A 205 31.63 -18.06 18.93
CA LEU A 205 31.09 -18.58 17.67
C LEU A 205 30.83 -17.44 16.68
N LYS A 206 31.37 -17.69 15.50
CA LYS A 206 31.61 -16.80 14.36
C LYS A 206 30.32 -16.24 13.76
N ASP A 207 30.46 -15.02 13.24
CA ASP A 207 29.59 -14.43 12.23
C ASP A 207 29.23 -15.42 11.13
N VAL A 208 27.93 -15.63 10.91
CA VAL A 208 27.41 -16.25 9.69
C VAL A 208 26.61 -15.20 8.93
N LYS A 209 27.31 -14.53 8.02
CA LYS A 209 26.75 -13.78 6.91
C LYS A 209 26.21 -14.80 5.90
N ASN A 210 24.90 -15.03 5.85
CA ASN A 210 24.28 -15.76 4.74
C ASN A 210 23.45 -14.82 3.88
N GLN A 211 24.11 -14.37 2.81
CA GLN A 211 23.56 -13.55 1.75
C GLN A 211 22.95 -14.50 0.71
N GLN A 212 21.72 -14.94 0.91
CA GLN A 212 21.05 -15.80 -0.06
C GLN A 212 20.35 -14.94 -1.12
N ARG A 213 21.10 -14.59 -2.17
CA ARG A 213 20.57 -14.13 -3.46
C ARG A 213 19.64 -15.21 -4.00
N LYS A 214 18.33 -14.94 -4.07
CA LYS A 214 17.39 -15.82 -4.75
C LYS A 214 17.49 -15.58 -6.26
N SER A 215 17.90 -16.63 -6.96
CA SER A 215 18.10 -16.71 -8.40
C SER A 215 16.76 -16.58 -9.14
N CYS A 216 16.74 -15.76 -10.18
CA CYS A 216 15.61 -15.60 -11.10
C CYS A 216 15.56 -16.81 -12.06
N PRO A 217 14.42 -17.50 -12.24
CA PRO A 217 14.34 -18.67 -13.11
C PRO A 217 14.49 -18.27 -14.57
N THR A 218 15.42 -18.92 -15.27
CA THR A 218 15.78 -18.71 -16.69
C THR A 218 14.62 -18.90 -17.68
N TRP A 219 13.48 -19.45 -17.26
CA TRP A 219 12.27 -19.52 -18.09
C TRP A 219 11.62 -18.14 -18.34
N LEU A 220 11.85 -17.15 -17.46
CA LEU A 220 11.30 -15.79 -17.63
C LEU A 220 12.02 -15.00 -18.73
N LEU A 221 13.28 -15.34 -19.03
CA LEU A 221 14.07 -14.65 -20.06
C LEU A 221 13.77 -15.17 -21.48
N LEU A 222 13.40 -16.46 -21.62
CA LEU A 222 13.08 -17.07 -22.91
C LEU A 222 11.69 -16.67 -23.44
N LEU A 223 10.75 -16.31 -22.56
CA LEU A 223 9.43 -15.83 -22.95
C LEU A 223 9.45 -14.40 -23.55
N LEU A 224 10.44 -13.57 -23.18
CA LEU A 224 10.59 -12.21 -23.71
C LEU A 224 11.26 -12.15 -25.10
N VAL A 225 12.11 -13.13 -25.44
CA VAL A 225 12.79 -13.17 -26.75
C VAL A 225 11.86 -13.69 -27.86
N SER A 226 10.87 -14.52 -27.54
CA SER A 226 9.95 -15.08 -28.55
C SER A 226 8.86 -14.10 -29.02
N ILE A 227 8.49 -13.11 -28.21
CA ILE A 227 7.40 -12.16 -28.55
C ILE A 227 7.94 -10.97 -29.37
N PHE A 228 9.18 -10.55 -29.12
CA PHE A 228 9.80 -9.44 -29.87
C PHE A 228 10.34 -9.84 -31.25
N GLY A 229 10.64 -11.12 -31.49
CA GLY A 229 11.13 -11.61 -32.79
C GLY A 229 10.07 -11.66 -33.90
N VAL A 230 8.78 -11.80 -33.56
CA VAL A 230 7.70 -11.94 -34.57
C VAL A 230 7.13 -10.57 -35.00
N VAL A 231 7.19 -9.55 -34.15
CA VAL A 231 6.62 -8.21 -34.44
C VAL A 231 7.54 -7.35 -35.31
N MET A 232 8.86 -7.60 -35.32
CA MET A 232 9.83 -6.80 -36.09
C MET A 232 10.03 -7.27 -37.54
N ALA A 233 9.45 -8.40 -37.95
CA ALA A 233 9.63 -8.95 -39.30
C ALA A 233 8.49 -8.61 -40.28
N LEU A 234 7.42 -7.94 -39.84
CA LEU A 234 6.26 -7.65 -40.68
C LEU A 234 6.29 -6.36 -41.55
N PRO A 235 7.22 -5.40 -41.45
CA PRO A 235 7.19 -4.21 -42.30
C PRO A 235 8.18 -4.23 -43.47
N LEU A 236 8.52 -5.39 -44.05
CA LEU A 236 9.41 -5.47 -45.24
C LEU A 236 8.82 -6.18 -46.47
N LEU A 237 7.49 -6.34 -46.55
CA LEU A 237 6.85 -6.89 -47.75
C LEU A 237 5.86 -5.98 -48.46
N GLN A 238 5.78 -4.70 -48.10
CA GLN A 238 5.01 -3.69 -48.84
C GLN A 238 5.67 -2.31 -48.79
N LEU A 239 6.77 -2.15 -49.51
CA LEU A 239 7.12 -1.02 -50.40
C LEU A 239 8.59 -1.15 -50.85
#